data_AF-A0A2M7CP82-F1
#
_entry.id   AF-A0A2M7CP82-F1
#
_cell.length_a   1.000
_cell.length_b   1.000
_cell.length_c   1.000
_cell.angle_alpha   90.00
_cell.angle_beta   90.00
_cell.angle_gamma   90.00
#
_symmetry.space_group_name_H-M   'P 1'
#
loop_
_entity.id
_entity.type
_entity.pdbx_description
1 polymer ?
#
loop_
_entity_poly.entity_id
_entity_poly.type
_entity_poly.pdbx_seq_one_letter_code
_entity_poly.pdbx_strand_id
1 'polypeptide(L)'
;MDRRLREQTNRNSGNSSQPPSSDGPGVVQRKGAEKKGSGRKRGGQFGHPGTQRKLVPVEELKAQHDLKPVTCRGCGENLSGADLHPYRHQVAEIPPVKVEVTEYRLHAITCPTCGT
;
A
#
# COMPACT_ATOMS: atom_id res chain seq x y z
N MET A 1 28.30 -49.44 -8.21
CA MET A 1 27.62 -48.46 -7.34
C MET A 1 26.22 -48.22 -7.91
N ASP A 2 25.20 -48.39 -7.07
CA ASP A 2 23.79 -48.40 -7.47
C ASP A 2 23.32 -47.00 -7.94
N ARG A 3 22.79 -46.93 -9.17
CA ARG A 3 22.32 -45.70 -9.81
C ARG A 3 21.21 -45.02 -9.00
N ARG A 4 20.34 -45.82 -8.37
CA ARG A 4 19.20 -45.33 -7.59
C ARG A 4 19.64 -44.53 -6.37
N LEU A 5 20.76 -44.91 -5.75
CA LEU A 5 21.27 -44.22 -4.56
C LEU A 5 21.80 -42.83 -4.93
N ARG A 6 22.50 -42.71 -6.07
CA ARG A 6 23.00 -41.42 -6.58
C ARG A 6 21.89 -40.46 -6.95
N GLU A 7 20.79 -40.98 -7.50
CA GLU A 7 19.60 -40.18 -7.83
C GLU A 7 18.90 -39.67 -6.56
N GLN A 8 18.89 -40.43 -5.46
CA GLN A 8 18.34 -39.97 -4.18
C GLN A 8 19.20 -38.89 -3.52
N THR A 9 20.53 -39.02 -3.55
CA THR A 9 21.44 -38.05 -2.91
C THR A 9 21.55 -36.72 -3.66
N ASN A 10 21.26 -36.70 -4.96
CA ASN A 10 21.36 -35.49 -5.80
C ASN A 10 20.03 -34.73 -5.96
N ARG A 11 18.99 -35.10 -5.21
CA ARG A 11 17.70 -34.39 -5.23
C ARG A 11 17.80 -33.04 -4.53
N ASN A 12 17.29 -32.01 -5.19
CA ASN A 12 17.10 -30.67 -4.63
C ASN A 12 15.84 -30.02 -5.25
N SER A 13 15.46 -28.86 -4.76
CA SER A 13 14.30 -28.10 -5.26
C SER A 13 14.36 -27.80 -6.75
N GLY A 14 15.56 -27.70 -7.33
CA GLY A 14 15.77 -27.44 -8.75
C GLY A 14 15.50 -28.63 -9.68
N ASN A 15 15.47 -29.87 -9.17
CA ASN A 15 15.32 -31.07 -10.01
C ASN A 15 14.27 -32.08 -9.50
N SER A 16 13.58 -31.81 -8.39
CA SER A 16 12.73 -32.82 -7.74
C SER A 16 11.36 -32.36 -7.27
N SER A 17 10.89 -31.18 -7.71
CA SER A 17 9.59 -30.59 -7.32
C SER A 17 9.39 -30.41 -5.80
N GLN A 18 10.46 -30.59 -5.01
CA GLN A 18 10.46 -30.33 -3.57
C GLN A 18 10.62 -28.83 -3.31
N PRO A 19 10.07 -28.31 -2.21
CA PRO A 19 10.25 -26.90 -1.88
C PRO A 19 11.71 -26.61 -1.51
N PRO A 20 12.22 -25.41 -1.80
CA PRO A 20 13.60 -25.00 -1.49
C PRO A 20 13.93 -25.02 0.02
N SER A 21 12.91 -25.00 0.89
CA SER A 21 13.08 -25.19 2.34
C SER A 21 13.56 -26.60 2.72
N SER A 22 13.39 -27.58 1.83
CA SER A 22 13.83 -28.97 2.03
C SER A 22 15.24 -29.23 1.51
N ASP A 23 15.88 -28.21 0.92
CA ASP A 23 17.27 -28.31 0.46
C ASP A 23 18.24 -28.35 1.66
N GLY A 24 19.16 -29.32 1.67
CA GLY A 24 20.14 -29.47 2.74
C GLY A 24 21.23 -28.38 2.76
N PRO A 25 21.99 -28.26 3.86
CA PRO A 25 23.11 -27.33 3.94
C PRO A 25 24.14 -27.64 2.84
N GLY A 26 24.43 -26.64 2.00
CA GLY A 26 25.35 -26.76 0.86
C GLY A 26 24.69 -26.72 -0.53
N VAL A 27 23.36 -26.76 -0.60
CA VAL A 27 22.64 -26.50 -1.87
C VAL A 27 22.74 -25.02 -2.21
N VAL A 28 23.46 -24.71 -3.29
CA VAL A 28 23.56 -23.34 -3.80
C VAL A 28 22.20 -22.97 -4.41
N GLN A 29 21.42 -22.19 -3.65
CA GLN A 29 20.24 -21.54 -4.18
C GLN A 29 20.66 -20.71 -5.39
N ARG A 30 20.10 -20.99 -6.56
CA ARG A 30 20.32 -20.16 -7.75
C ARG A 30 19.71 -18.80 -7.43
N LYS A 31 20.56 -17.85 -7.01
CA LYS A 31 20.18 -16.43 -6.98
C LYS A 31 19.71 -16.12 -8.40
N GLY A 32 18.42 -15.90 -8.58
CA GLY A 32 17.87 -15.52 -9.88
C GLY A 32 18.72 -14.37 -10.41
N ALA A 33 19.17 -14.48 -11.67
CA ALA A 33 20.07 -13.50 -12.26
C ALA A 33 19.60 -12.09 -11.90
N GLU A 34 20.43 -11.33 -11.20
CA GLU A 34 20.10 -9.96 -10.80
C GLU A 34 19.83 -9.18 -12.09
N LYS A 35 18.54 -8.99 -12.40
CA LYS A 35 18.14 -8.23 -13.58
C LYS A 35 18.67 -6.82 -13.38
N LYS A 36 19.55 -6.37 -14.27
CA LYS A 36 20.02 -4.98 -14.28
C LYS A 36 18.78 -4.07 -14.29
N GLY A 37 18.72 -3.14 -13.34
CA GLY A 37 17.64 -2.18 -13.28
C GLY A 37 17.51 -1.44 -14.61
N SER A 38 16.29 -1.01 -14.97
CA SER A 38 15.98 -0.44 -16.28
C SER A 38 16.73 0.86 -16.63
N GLY A 39 17.57 1.39 -15.74
CA GLY A 39 18.25 2.67 -15.88
C GLY A 39 17.32 3.89 -15.84
N ARG A 40 16.00 3.67 -15.75
CA ARG A 40 15.01 4.75 -15.74
C ARG A 40 14.98 5.42 -14.37
N LYS A 41 14.95 6.76 -14.37
CA LYS A 41 14.64 7.53 -13.16
C LYS A 41 13.25 7.12 -12.65
N ARG A 42 13.09 7.10 -11.33
CA ARG A 42 11.79 6.87 -10.69
C ARG A 42 10.83 8.00 -11.12
N GLY A 43 9.63 7.67 -11.57
CA GLY A 43 8.62 8.64 -11.99
C GLY A 43 7.93 8.28 -13.31
N GLY A 44 7.09 9.19 -13.79
CA GLY A 44 6.44 9.09 -15.10
C GLY A 44 7.46 9.04 -16.24
N GLN A 45 7.03 8.51 -17.39
CA GLN A 45 7.86 8.52 -18.59
C GLN A 45 8.05 9.95 -19.11
N PHE A 46 9.14 10.18 -19.85
CA PHE A 46 9.41 11.46 -20.48
C PHE A 46 8.23 11.88 -21.39
N GLY A 47 7.76 13.13 -21.24
CA GLY A 47 6.60 13.65 -21.96
C GLY A 47 5.24 13.41 -21.31
N HIS A 48 5.16 12.64 -20.22
CA HIS A 48 3.90 12.47 -19.49
C HIS A 48 3.66 13.66 -18.55
N PRO A 49 2.52 14.37 -18.69
CA PRO A 49 2.18 15.44 -17.77
C PRO A 49 1.88 14.85 -16.39
N GLY A 50 2.51 15.41 -15.36
CA GLY A 50 2.20 15.07 -13.98
C GLY A 50 0.75 15.43 -13.65
N THR A 51 0.03 14.52 -13.01
CA THR A 51 -1.31 14.81 -12.47
C THR A 51 -1.18 14.94 -10.95
N GLN A 52 -1.62 16.07 -10.42
CA GLN A 52 -1.70 16.32 -8.99
C GLN A 52 -3.15 16.56 -8.58
N ARG A 53 -3.48 16.29 -7.32
CA ARG A 53 -4.78 16.65 -6.76
C ARG A 53 -4.95 18.16 -6.84
N LYS A 54 -6.04 18.61 -7.47
CA LYS A 54 -6.41 20.02 -7.49
C LYS A 54 -6.79 20.43 -6.07
N LEU A 55 -6.43 21.65 -5.69
CA LEU A 55 -6.87 22.22 -4.43
C LEU A 55 -8.36 22.54 -4.52
N VAL A 56 -9.08 22.16 -3.48
CA VAL A 56 -10.49 22.53 -3.27
C VAL A 56 -10.57 24.05 -3.04
N PRO A 57 -11.61 24.72 -3.58
CA PRO A 57 -11.82 26.16 -3.40
C PRO A 57 -12.10 26.50 -1.93
N VAL A 58 -11.88 27.76 -1.55
CA VAL A 58 -11.92 28.19 -0.13
C VAL A 58 -13.33 28.06 0.45
N GLU A 59 -14.34 28.25 -0.39
CA GLU A 59 -15.76 28.18 -0.07
C GLU A 59 -16.21 26.77 0.34
N GLU A 60 -15.48 25.74 -0.09
CA GLU A 60 -15.75 24.34 0.22
C GLU A 60 -14.89 23.80 1.39
N LEU A 61 -13.96 24.60 1.91
CA LEU A 61 -13.13 24.19 3.05
C LEU A 61 -13.94 24.19 4.33
N LYS A 62 -13.84 23.10 5.10
CA LYS A 62 -14.40 23.03 6.46
C LYS A 62 -13.79 24.09 7.39
N ALA A 63 -12.47 24.30 7.28
CA ALA A 63 -11.71 25.29 8.04
C ALA A 63 -10.40 25.63 7.32
N GLN A 64 -9.88 26.83 7.57
CA GLN A 64 -8.58 27.29 7.11
C GLN A 64 -7.76 27.78 8.31
N HIS A 65 -6.49 27.41 8.38
CA HIS A 65 -5.57 27.82 9.44
C HIS A 65 -4.24 28.26 8.84
N ASP A 66 -3.81 29.49 9.16
CA ASP A 66 -2.49 29.99 8.77
C ASP A 66 -1.44 29.58 9.81
N LEU A 67 -0.55 28.67 9.42
CA LEU A 67 0.52 28.18 10.27
C LEU A 67 1.81 28.96 10.00
N LYS A 68 1.95 30.13 10.64
CA LYS A 68 3.16 30.95 10.54
C LYS A 68 4.18 30.58 11.62
N PRO A 69 5.45 30.35 11.27
CA PRO A 69 6.48 30.11 12.28
C PRO A 69 6.73 31.40 13.07
N VAL A 70 6.70 31.30 14.39
CA VAL A 70 6.97 32.44 15.29
C VAL A 70 8.46 32.62 15.59
N THR A 71 9.26 31.57 15.39
CA THR A 71 10.69 31.55 15.69
C THR A 71 11.47 30.82 14.60
N CYS A 72 12.71 31.24 14.40
CA CYS A 72 13.63 30.61 13.46
C CYS A 72 14.01 29.21 13.95
N ARG A 73 13.87 28.19 13.10
CA ARG A 73 14.25 26.81 13.44
C ARG A 73 15.76 26.64 13.69
N GLY A 74 16.60 27.51 13.12
CA GLY A 74 18.05 27.42 13.25
C GLY A 74 18.61 28.14 14.48
N CYS A 75 18.28 29.42 14.65
CA CYS A 75 18.84 30.26 15.73
C CYS A 75 17.85 30.59 16.86
N GLY A 76 16.56 30.31 16.71
CA GLY A 76 15.53 30.60 17.72
C GLY A 76 15.00 32.03 17.73
N GLU A 77 15.60 32.96 16.98
CA GLU A 77 15.17 34.36 16.91
C GLU A 77 13.70 34.49 16.46
N ASN A 78 12.99 35.49 16.98
CA ASN A 78 11.60 35.77 16.60
C ASN A 78 11.50 36.12 15.11
N LEU A 79 10.52 35.52 14.44
CA LEU A 79 10.22 35.80 13.04
C LEU A 79 9.04 36.77 12.93
N SER A 80 9.19 37.75 12.04
CA SER A 80 8.13 38.68 11.66
C SER A 80 8.08 38.80 10.14
N GLY A 81 6.87 38.89 9.57
CA GLY A 81 6.69 39.08 8.13
C GLY A 81 5.38 38.50 7.62
N ALA A 82 5.09 38.78 6.35
CA ALA A 82 3.96 38.22 5.62
C ALA A 82 4.48 37.43 4.42
N ASP A 83 3.94 36.24 4.23
CA ASP A 83 4.08 35.46 3.02
C ASP A 83 2.78 35.57 2.22
N LEU A 84 2.87 36.08 0.99
CA LEU A 84 1.73 36.25 0.09
C LEU A 84 1.40 34.97 -0.69
N HIS A 85 2.32 34.00 -0.74
CA HIS A 85 2.18 32.78 -1.53
C HIS A 85 2.51 31.54 -0.68
N PRO A 86 1.77 31.30 0.43
CA PRO A 86 2.06 30.19 1.31
C PRO A 86 1.90 28.84 0.58
N TYR A 87 2.73 27.88 0.97
CA TYR A 87 2.52 26.50 0.56
C TYR A 87 1.18 25.99 1.08
N ARG A 88 0.34 25.46 0.18
CA ARG A 88 -1.00 24.98 0.51
C ARG A 88 -1.00 23.46 0.64
N HIS A 89 -1.32 22.97 1.84
CA HIS A 89 -1.55 21.55 2.12
C HIS A 89 -3.00 21.36 2.57
N GLN A 90 -3.76 20.55 1.82
CA GLN A 90 -5.15 20.22 2.17
C GLN A 90 -5.24 18.75 2.60
N VAL A 91 -5.86 18.54 3.76
CA VAL A 91 -6.16 17.21 4.30
C VAL A 91 -7.66 16.98 4.18
N ALA A 92 -8.05 15.85 3.61
CA ALA A 92 -9.44 15.44 3.48
C ALA A 92 -9.71 14.28 4.43
N GLU A 93 -10.41 14.56 5.52
CA GLU A 93 -10.85 13.56 6.49
C GLU A 93 -12.31 13.18 6.20
N ILE A 94 -12.61 11.89 6.25
CA ILE A 94 -13.98 11.41 6.17
C ILE A 94 -14.58 11.51 7.58
N PRO A 95 -15.66 12.29 7.79
CA PRO A 95 -16.29 12.37 9.10
C PRO A 95 -16.80 10.98 9.52
N PRO A 96 -16.99 10.72 10.83
CA PRO A 96 -17.50 9.45 11.29
C PRO A 96 -18.79 9.05 10.55
N VAL A 97 -18.69 8.00 9.73
CA VAL A 97 -19.82 7.48 8.97
C VAL A 97 -20.67 6.64 9.91
N LYS A 98 -21.96 6.95 9.99
CA LYS A 98 -22.91 6.12 10.72
C LYS A 98 -23.24 4.90 9.86
N VAL A 99 -23.12 3.71 10.44
CA VAL A 99 -23.53 2.47 9.75
C VAL A 99 -25.06 2.38 9.74
N GLU A 100 -25.62 2.05 8.59
CA GLU A 100 -27.03 1.67 8.47
C GLU A 100 -27.14 0.18 8.78
N VAL A 101 -28.00 -0.17 9.74
CA VAL A 101 -28.22 -1.56 10.15
C VAL A 101 -29.63 -1.96 9.73
N THR A 102 -29.73 -2.96 8.86
CA THR A 102 -31.00 -3.54 8.44
C THR A 102 -31.11 -4.95 9.00
N GLU A 103 -32.11 -5.18 9.85
CA GLU A 103 -32.42 -6.51 10.36
C GLU A 103 -33.50 -7.19 9.49
N TYR A 104 -33.19 -8.37 8.97
CA TYR A 104 -34.16 -9.21 8.29
C TYR A 104 -34.58 -10.36 9.22
N ARG A 105 -35.83 -10.31 9.69
CA ARG A 105 -36.42 -11.39 10.48
C ARG A 105 -37.08 -12.38 9.55
N LEU A 106 -36.45 -13.54 9.42
CA LEU A 106 -36.98 -14.65 8.63
C LEU A 106 -37.85 -15.51 9.54
N HIS A 107 -39.15 -15.49 9.27
CA HIS A 107 -40.12 -16.31 9.99
C HIS A 107 -40.39 -17.57 9.18
N ALA A 108 -40.26 -18.74 9.82
CA ALA A 108 -40.77 -19.99 9.30
C ALA A 108 -42.21 -20.16 9.80
N ILE A 109 -43.16 -20.07 8.88
CA ILE A 109 -44.59 -20.28 9.18
C ILE A 109 -45.04 -21.46 8.32
N THR A 110 -45.59 -22.48 8.96
CA THR A 110 -46.12 -23.66 8.27
C THR A 110 -47.52 -23.38 7.72
N CYS A 111 -47.77 -23.72 6.46
CA CYS A 111 -49.09 -23.59 5.87
C CYS A 111 -50.10 -24.53 6.55
N PRO A 112 -51.25 -24.02 7.05
CA PRO A 112 -52.24 -24.86 7.73
C PRO A 112 -52.93 -25.86 6.79
N THR A 113 -52.92 -25.60 5.48
CA THR A 113 -53.63 -26.41 4.48
C THR A 113 -52.79 -27.57 3.94
N CYS A 114 -51.49 -27.34 3.72
CA CYS A 114 -50.60 -28.34 3.10
C CYS A 114 -49.41 -28.76 3.98
N GLY A 115 -49.22 -28.14 5.15
CA GLY A 115 -48.20 -28.55 6.13
C GLY A 115 -46.75 -28.22 5.78
N THR A 116 -46.51 -27.49 4.68
CA THR A 116 -45.20 -26.94 4.27
C THR A 116 -45.10 -25.46 4.59
#